data_AF-A0A950HSI5-F1
#
_entry.id   AF-A0A950HSI5-F1
#
_cell.length_a   1.000
_cell.length_b   1.000
_cell.length_c   1.000
_cell.angle_alpha   90.00
_cell.angle_beta   90.00
_cell.angle_gamma   90.00
#
_symmetry.space_group_name_H-M   'P 1'
#
loop_
_entity.id
_entity.type
_entity.pdbx_description
1 polymer ?
#
loop_
_entity_poly.entity_id
_entity_poly.type
_entity_poly.pdbx_seq_one_letter_code
_entity_poly.pdbx_strand_id
1 'polypeptide(L)'
;MMREREGHRIIAHVDPQRPDAWKRQPYHMELRRWASISTDQVVVCIGRRTYMIFPDRDVDLGILGDDDRIVSVEQLTPLGVRLEAYKVHKDDPRVRGLAEQTAARGRPIG
;
A
#
# COMPACT_ATOMS: atom_id res chain seq x y z
N MET A 1 11.88 11.93 -8.24
CA MET A 1 10.58 12.51 -7.82
C MET A 1 9.71 11.37 -7.32
N MET A 2 9.10 11.52 -6.15
CA MET A 2 8.15 10.56 -5.58
C MET A 2 6.78 11.22 -5.51
N ARG A 3 5.73 10.53 -5.94
CA ARG A 3 4.36 11.06 -5.94
C ARG A 3 3.43 10.07 -5.24
N GLU A 4 2.59 10.53 -4.34
CA GLU A 4 1.58 9.67 -3.72
C GLU A 4 0.57 9.15 -4.73
N ARG A 5 0.19 7.90 -4.56
CA ARG A 5 -0.93 7.29 -5.27
C ARG A 5 -2.09 7.08 -4.31
N GLU A 6 -3.11 7.92 -4.46
CA GLU A 6 -4.42 7.70 -3.85
C GLU A 6 -5.20 6.60 -4.57
N GLY A 7 -6.11 5.95 -3.85
CA GLY A 7 -7.00 4.90 -4.38
C GLY A 7 -7.77 4.20 -3.26
N HIS A 8 -8.79 3.41 -3.61
CA HIS A 8 -9.45 2.57 -2.61
C HIS A 8 -8.50 1.43 -2.21
N ARG A 9 -8.79 0.78 -1.07
CA ARG A 9 -7.94 -0.29 -0.55
C ARG A 9 -8.76 -1.52 -0.22
N ILE A 10 -8.33 -2.66 -0.74
CA ILE A 10 -8.82 -3.98 -0.37
C ILE A 10 -7.93 -4.50 0.76
N ILE A 11 -8.53 -4.87 1.89
CA ILE A 11 -7.81 -5.41 3.05
C ILE A 11 -8.24 -6.86 3.27
N ALA A 12 -7.32 -7.78 3.09
CA ALA A 12 -7.48 -9.19 3.41
C ALA A 12 -6.96 -9.48 4.82
N HIS A 13 -7.86 -9.79 5.75
CA HIS A 13 -7.49 -10.23 7.09
C HIS A 13 -7.22 -11.74 7.10
N VAL A 14 -6.04 -12.11 7.59
CA VAL A 14 -5.58 -13.50 7.68
C VAL A 14 -5.60 -13.93 9.13
N ASP A 15 -6.07 -15.16 9.35
CA ASP A 15 -6.04 -15.82 10.65
C ASP A 15 -4.60 -15.88 11.20
N PRO A 16 -4.32 -15.29 12.37
CA PRO A 16 -3.00 -15.35 13.00
C PRO A 16 -2.50 -16.78 13.30
N GLN A 17 -3.40 -17.77 13.43
CA GLN A 17 -3.02 -19.18 13.60
C GLN A 17 -2.49 -19.81 12.31
N ARG A 18 -2.72 -19.18 11.15
CA ARG A 18 -2.29 -19.64 9.82
C ARG A 18 -1.69 -18.48 9.00
N PRO A 19 -0.59 -17.88 9.48
CA PRO A 19 -0.05 -16.62 8.95
C PRO A 19 0.47 -16.72 7.50
N ASP A 20 0.69 -17.93 7.01
CA ASP A 20 1.20 -18.22 5.68
C ASP A 20 0.10 -18.63 4.67
N ALA A 21 -1.16 -18.76 5.12
CA ALA A 21 -2.26 -19.23 4.27
C ALA A 21 -2.45 -18.37 3.02
N TRP A 22 -2.32 -17.05 3.14
CA TRP A 22 -2.47 -16.10 2.02
C TRP A 22 -1.40 -16.22 0.94
N LYS A 23 -0.23 -16.79 1.25
CA LYS A 23 0.85 -17.05 0.28
C LYS A 23 0.63 -18.34 -0.49
N ARG A 24 -0.24 -19.23 -0.01
CA ARG A 24 -0.55 -20.48 -0.70
C ARG A 24 -1.53 -20.22 -1.85
N GLN A 25 -1.41 -21.01 -2.90
CA GLN A 25 -2.38 -20.99 -3.98
C GLN A 25 -3.72 -21.56 -3.50
N PRO A 26 -4.86 -21.04 -4.00
CA PRO A 26 -4.98 -20.03 -5.08
C PRO A 26 -4.93 -18.56 -4.60
N TYR A 27 -4.85 -18.32 -3.28
CA TYR A 27 -5.04 -17.00 -2.70
C TYR A 27 -4.02 -15.97 -3.18
N HIS A 28 -2.73 -16.34 -3.21
CA HIS A 28 -1.66 -15.42 -3.58
C HIS A 28 -1.79 -14.90 -5.02
N MET A 29 -2.17 -15.80 -5.95
CA MET A 29 -2.40 -15.42 -7.35
C MET A 29 -3.55 -14.43 -7.47
N GLU A 30 -4.66 -14.67 -6.78
CA GLU A 30 -5.83 -13.80 -6.86
C GLU A 30 -5.55 -12.41 -6.24
N LEU A 31 -4.83 -12.36 -5.12
CA LEU A 31 -4.38 -11.09 -4.52
C LEU A 31 -3.51 -10.28 -5.49
N ARG A 32 -2.59 -10.93 -6.20
CA ARG A 32 -1.75 -10.27 -7.22
C ARG A 32 -2.54 -9.83 -8.43
N ARG A 33 -3.53 -10.62 -8.85
CA ARG A 33 -4.43 -10.27 -9.93
C ARG A 33 -5.23 -9.01 -9.59
N TRP A 34 -5.78 -8.91 -8.38
CA TRP A 34 -6.47 -7.68 -7.95
C TRP A 34 -5.53 -6.48 -7.92
N ALA A 35 -4.28 -6.67 -7.47
CA ALA A 35 -3.27 -5.62 -7.48
C ALA A 35 -2.87 -5.17 -8.90
N SER A 36 -3.07 -6.00 -9.94
CA SER A 36 -2.68 -5.67 -11.32
C SER A 36 -3.77 -5.01 -12.14
N ILE A 37 -5.05 -5.30 -11.85
CA ILE A 37 -6.17 -4.82 -12.66
C ILE A 37 -6.89 -3.62 -12.04
N SER A 38 -6.66 -3.32 -10.77
CA SER A 38 -7.35 -2.25 -10.06
C SER A 38 -6.47 -1.02 -9.84
N THR A 39 -7.11 0.14 -9.72
CA THR A 39 -6.46 1.32 -9.12
C THR A 39 -6.24 1.12 -7.62
N ASP A 40 -6.88 0.12 -7.04
CA ASP A 40 -6.96 -0.10 -5.63
C ASP A 40 -5.70 -0.78 -5.09
N GLN A 41 -5.39 -0.48 -3.85
CA GLN A 41 -4.25 -1.06 -3.16
C GLN A 41 -4.69 -2.34 -2.46
N VAL A 42 -3.92 -3.42 -2.62
CA VAL A 42 -4.22 -4.70 -1.97
C VAL A 42 -3.31 -4.86 -0.76
N VAL A 43 -3.90 -5.02 0.42
CA VAL A 43 -3.17 -5.14 1.67
C VAL A 43 -3.58 -6.43 2.38
N VAL A 44 -2.59 -7.15 2.90
CA VAL A 44 -2.80 -8.34 3.73
C VAL A 44 -2.41 -8.02 5.17
N CYS A 45 -3.31 -8.31 6.12
CA CYS A 45 -3.09 -8.09 7.54
C CYS A 45 -3.14 -9.40 8.31
N ILE A 46 -2.09 -9.71 9.07
CA ILE A 46 -2.01 -10.81 10.03
C ILE A 46 -1.91 -10.19 11.43
N GLY A 47 -3.05 -10.05 12.10
CA GLY A 47 -3.13 -9.17 13.27
C GLY A 47 -2.67 -7.76 12.88
N ARG A 48 -1.59 -7.26 13.52
CA ARG A 48 -0.99 -5.95 13.21
C ARG A 48 0.13 -5.97 12.18
N ARG A 49 0.60 -7.15 11.73
CA ARG A 49 1.63 -7.23 10.70
C ARG A 49 0.98 -7.07 9.34
N THR A 50 1.49 -6.15 8.54
CA THR A 50 0.84 -5.72 7.30
C THR A 50 1.77 -5.86 6.11
N TYR A 51 1.23 -6.34 5.00
CA TYR A 51 1.92 -6.47 3.72
C TYR A 51 1.16 -5.70 2.64
N MET A 52 1.86 -4.91 1.84
CA MET A 52 1.33 -4.39 0.59
C MET A 52 1.58 -5.41 -0.52
N ILE A 53 0.57 -5.71 -1.32
CA ILE A 53 0.67 -6.62 -2.46
C ILE A 53 0.70 -5.80 -3.74
N PHE A 54 1.77 -5.95 -4.50
CA PHE A 54 1.91 -5.45 -5.87
C PHE A 54 1.84 -6.62 -6.85
N PRO A 55 1.62 -6.36 -8.16
CA PRO A 55 1.58 -7.41 -9.17
C PRO A 55 2.84 -8.29 -9.20
N ASP A 56 4.00 -7.65 -9.01
CA ASP A 56 5.32 -8.25 -9.12
C ASP A 56 5.87 -8.73 -7.78
N ARG A 57 5.45 -8.15 -6.65
CA ARG A 57 6.05 -8.43 -5.33
C ARG A 57 5.12 -8.18 -4.16
N ASP A 58 5.50 -8.72 -3.01
CA ASP A 58 4.86 -8.45 -1.74
C ASP A 58 5.85 -7.64 -0.88
N VAL A 59 5.40 -6.55 -0.28
CA VAL A 59 6.21 -5.67 0.57
C VAL A 59 5.74 -5.81 2.01
N ASP A 60 6.61 -6.32 2.89
CA ASP A 60 6.37 -6.36 4.33
C ASP A 60 6.56 -4.98 4.93
N LEU A 61 5.48 -4.41 5.47
CA LEU A 61 5.48 -3.11 6.14
C LEU A 61 5.71 -3.25 7.65
N GLY A 62 5.88 -4.47 8.14
CA GLY A 62 6.06 -4.77 9.56
C GLY A 62 4.77 -4.59 10.36
N ILE A 63 4.93 -4.30 11.65
CA ILE A 63 3.81 -4.03 12.56
C ILE A 63 3.38 -2.57 12.44
N LEU A 64 2.11 -2.33 12.16
CA LEU A 64 1.48 -1.02 12.21
C LEU A 64 0.88 -0.76 13.59
N GLY A 65 1.24 0.36 14.18
CA GLY A 65 0.54 0.95 15.32
C GLY A 65 -0.65 1.80 14.90
N ASP A 66 -1.43 2.26 15.87
CA ASP A 66 -2.64 3.07 15.63
C ASP A 66 -2.32 4.43 14.98
N ASP A 67 -1.09 4.91 15.19
CA ASP A 67 -0.56 6.15 14.64
C ASP A 67 0.24 5.96 13.34
N ASP A 68 0.35 4.72 12.84
CA ASP A 68 1.00 4.44 11.57
C ASP A 68 0.01 4.54 10.41
N ARG A 69 0.50 5.00 9.26
CA ARG A 69 -0.20 5.03 7.98
C ARG A 69 0.63 4.30 6.94
N ILE A 70 -0.06 3.78 5.93
CA ILE A 70 0.57 3.19 4.74
C ILE A 70 0.47 4.19 3.62
N VAL A 71 1.61 4.60 3.12
CA VAL A 71 1.75 5.50 1.99
C VAL A 71 2.29 4.73 0.79
N SER A 72 1.65 4.89 -0.37
CA SER A 72 2.13 4.35 -1.63
C SER A 72 2.66 5.48 -2.50
N VAL A 73 3.87 5.33 -3.03
CA VAL A 73 4.47 6.34 -3.91
C VAL A 73 4.88 5.75 -5.25
N GLU A 74 4.65 6.51 -6.30
CA GLU A 74 5.26 6.31 -7.60
C GLU A 74 6.70 6.84 -7.56
N GLN A 75 7.66 5.94 -7.71
CA GLN A 75 9.07 6.26 -7.86
C GLN A 75 9.47 6.09 -9.32
N LEU A 76 10.00 7.16 -9.93
CA LEU A 76 10.60 7.08 -11.25
C LEU A 76 11.93 6.33 -11.16
N THR A 77 12.08 5.29 -11.97
CA THR A 77 13.30 4.51 -12.14
C THR A 77 13.73 4.54 -13.62
N PRO A 78 14.98 4.18 -13.96
CA PRO A 78 15.39 4.06 -15.37
C PRO A 78 14.54 3.09 -16.20
N LEU A 79 13.84 2.15 -15.55
CA LEU A 79 12.98 1.14 -16.19
C LEU A 79 11.49 1.55 -16.21
N GLY A 80 11.16 2.75 -15.75
CA GLY A 80 9.79 3.26 -15.68
C GLY A 80 9.32 3.55 -14.24
N VAL A 81 8.02 3.70 -14.06
CA VAL A 81 7.41 3.99 -12.75
C VAL A 81 7.30 2.70 -11.94
N ARG A 82 7.78 2.75 -10.69
CA ARG A 82 7.65 1.67 -9.72
C ARG A 82 6.86 2.16 -8.52
N LEU A 83 5.78 1.46 -8.16
CA LEU A 83 5.06 1.74 -6.93
C LEU A 83 5.83 1.18 -5.75
N GLU A 84 6.14 2.00 -4.76
CA GLU A 84 6.67 1.57 -3.47
C GLU A 84 5.63 1.82 -2.38
N ALA A 85 5.70 1.07 -1.28
CA ALA A 85 4.86 1.28 -0.12
C ALA A 85 5.72 1.40 1.14
N TYR A 86 5.35 2.36 1.99
CA TYR A 86 6.04 2.65 3.24
C TYR A 86 5.05 2.73 4.38
N LYS A 87 5.47 2.21 5.53
CA LYS A 87 4.89 2.58 6.81
C LYS A 87 5.45 3.92 7.23
N VAL A 88 4.58 4.83 7.61
CA VAL A 88 4.94 6.17 8.07
C VAL A 88 4.15 6.50 9.32
N HIS A 89 4.81 7.10 10.32
CA HIS A 89 4.11 7.59 11.51
C HIS A 89 3.32 8.85 11.15
N LYS A 90 2.17 9.09 11.79
CA LYS A 90 1.33 10.28 11.54
C LYS A 90 2.11 11.61 11.68
N ASP A 91 3.10 11.65 12.57
CA ASP A 91 3.92 12.84 12.84
C ASP A 91 5.12 12.97 11.90
N ASP A 92 5.39 11.95 11.06
CA ASP A 92 6.51 11.94 10.13
C ASP A 92 6.38 13.13 9.16
N PRO A 93 7.38 14.02 9.06
CA PRO A 93 7.31 15.19 8.18
C PRO A 93 7.11 14.82 6.70
N ARG A 94 7.46 13.59 6.30
CA ARG A 94 7.18 13.08 4.95
C ARG A 94 5.69 12.91 4.69
N VAL A 95 4.88 12.60 5.72
CA VAL A 95 3.42 12.51 5.61
C VAL A 95 2.79 13.87 5.36
N ARG A 96 3.28 14.90 6.05
CA ARG A 96 2.82 16.30 5.84
C ARG A 96 3.07 16.76 4.41
N GLY A 97 4.30 16.58 3.91
CA GLY A 97 4.65 16.97 2.55
C GLY A 97 3.92 16.18 1.47
N LEU A 98 3.46 14.97 1.75
CA LEU A 98 2.73 14.14 0.81
C LEU A 98 1.22 14.43 0.82
N ALA A 99 0.61 14.60 1.99
CA ALA A 99 -0.78 15.01 2.16
C ALA A 99 -1.07 16.41 1.59
N GLU A 100 -0.11 17.35 1.67
CA GLU A 100 -0.21 18.67 1.06
C GLU A 100 -0.21 18.61 -0.48
N GLN A 101 0.55 17.69 -1.08
CA GLN A 101 0.56 17.46 -2.53
C GLN A 101 -0.74 16.81 -3.04
N THR A 102 -1.41 16.07 -2.17
CA THR A 102 -2.73 15.47 -2.38
C THR A 102 -3.85 16.51 -2.26
N ALA A 103 -3.84 17.33 -1.21
CA ALA A 103 -4.78 18.44 -1.02
C ALA A 103 -4.71 19.51 -2.12
N ALA A 104 -3.50 19.79 -2.66
CA ALA A 104 -3.33 20.71 -3.79
C ALA A 104 -3.94 20.20 -5.12
N ARG A 105 -4.24 18.90 -5.21
CA ARG A 105 -4.82 18.26 -6.41
C ARG A 105 -6.35 18.15 -6.34
N GLY A 106 -6.94 18.31 -5.16
CA GLY A 106 -8.37 18.17 -4.88
C GLY A 106 -9.19 19.46 -4.87
N ARG A 107 -8.65 20.61 -5.29
CA ARG A 107 -9.47 21.83 -5.42
C ARG A 107 -10.39 21.65 -6.63
N PRO A 108 -11.72 21.56 -6.46
CA PRO A 108 -12.61 21.55 -7.60
C PRO A 108 -12.48 22.91 -8.29
N ILE A 109 -12.27 22.86 -9.61
CA ILE A 109 -12.55 24.01 -10.47
C ILE A 109 -14.04 24.33 -10.28
N GLY A 110 -14.32 25.47 -9.64
CA GLY A 110 -15.65 26.07 -9.64
C GLY A 110 -15.98 26.67 -10.99
#